data_AF-A0A956Y2Q8-F1
#
_entry.id   AF-A0A956Y2Q8-F1
#
_cell.length_a   1.000
_cell.length_b   1.000
_cell.length_c   1.000
_cell.angle_alpha   90.00
_cell.angle_beta   90.00
_cell.angle_gamma   90.00
#
_symmetry.space_group_name_H-M   'P 1'
#
loop_
_entity.id
_entity.type
_entity.pdbx_description
1 polymer ?
#
loop_
_entity_poly.entity_id
_entity_poly.type
_entity_poly.pdbx_seq_one_letter_code
_entity_poly.pdbx_strand_id
1 'polypeptide(L)'
;FDVSIEVGGQALANFLASLQAADGETWPTLPGVSPSLARIVTEGTNIDPGNNQQLADALSLVTGDAVDVVITATGDIDMATLLIENSGGTVNYVYPPYIVANVSLRQVASLGATDAIANIRLPQMVHIVDSELEPMYGPNTSEGVSASNASAWHTAGYTGAGVKVGVVDIEFDRWQNSDLAGCIVDVRYANGTAYDGTTNGLLVHGTAVSEIICDMAPGADVYGRAVATDVDFVNAVNYLVDTVHVQTINASIGLAYQPGDGYDLMSLVVNDVVQNDDVVFVVSAGNEYESHYEGQLTTTYVSAGDFPGWNMHAFNGSNDYMNFVVGNLFVFYYSQLHCQGLIWNDWAAPFDTDLDLYAFRWNNGNPVIVGRSETDNIDTGNPTEEVCLYTDVDDAYGYAIRAKTVPARTIWIQFFERYAGSLGMEYTYPYSSNSSPSTALYA
;
A
#
# COMPACT_ATOMS: atom_id res chain seq x y z
N PHE A 1 1.02 -24.88 14.23
CA PHE A 1 1.03 -24.87 15.71
C PHE A 1 -0.16 -24.02 16.09
N ASP A 2 -1.23 -24.60 16.66
CA ASP A 2 -2.35 -23.80 17.17
C ASP A 2 -1.89 -23.13 18.46
N VAL A 3 -1.50 -21.86 18.36
CA VAL A 3 -1.17 -21.03 19.52
C VAL A 3 -2.45 -20.32 19.94
N SER A 4 -3.41 -21.04 20.51
CA SER A 4 -4.51 -20.39 21.21
C SER A 4 -3.98 -19.88 22.55
N ILE A 5 -3.59 -18.60 22.65
CA ILE A 5 -3.27 -17.99 23.95
C ILE A 5 -4.60 -17.71 24.65
N GLU A 6 -5.02 -18.64 25.52
CA GLU A 6 -6.19 -18.39 26.38
C GLU A 6 -5.84 -17.22 27.32
N VAL A 7 -6.41 -16.04 27.03
CA VAL A 7 -6.18 -14.81 27.81
C VAL A 7 -6.88 -14.96 29.17
N GLY A 8 -6.21 -15.61 30.13
CA GLY A 8 -6.68 -15.66 31.51
C GLY A 8 -6.83 -14.25 32.11
N GLY A 9 -7.61 -14.11 33.18
CA GLY A 9 -7.95 -12.79 33.75
C GLY A 9 -6.76 -11.89 34.13
N GLN A 10 -5.60 -12.46 34.47
CA GLN A 10 -4.37 -11.70 34.72
C GLN A 10 -3.73 -11.17 33.42
N ALA A 11 -3.73 -11.96 32.36
CA ALA A 11 -3.23 -11.53 31.05
C ALA A 11 -4.11 -10.40 30.49
N LEU A 12 -5.43 -10.50 30.68
CA LEU A 12 -6.38 -9.44 30.33
C LEU A 12 -6.13 -8.14 31.10
N ALA A 13 -5.87 -8.23 32.41
CA ALA A 13 -5.54 -7.07 33.23
C ALA A 13 -4.23 -6.40 32.78
N ASN A 14 -3.20 -7.21 32.45
CA ASN A 14 -1.91 -6.70 31.96
C ASN A 14 -2.05 -6.05 30.57
N PHE A 15 -2.86 -6.64 29.69
CA PHE A 15 -3.22 -6.08 28.39
C PHE A 15 -3.87 -4.69 28.54
N LEU A 16 -4.92 -4.57 29.34
CA LEU A 16 -5.60 -3.29 29.57
C LEU A 16 -4.70 -2.25 30.25
N ALA A 17 -3.83 -2.67 31.18
CA ALA A 17 -2.86 -1.78 31.81
C ALA A 17 -1.86 -1.20 30.79
N SER A 18 -1.38 -2.03 29.85
CA SER A 18 -0.46 -1.59 28.80
C SER A 18 -1.11 -0.58 27.85
N LEU A 19 -2.37 -0.83 27.47
CA LEU A 19 -3.19 0.06 26.64
C LEU A 19 -3.42 1.42 27.33
N GLN A 20 -3.77 1.43 28.61
CA GLN A 20 -3.94 2.68 29.35
C GLN A 20 -2.64 3.48 29.48
N ALA A 21 -1.51 2.82 29.70
CA ALA A 21 -0.21 3.51 29.78
C ALA A 21 0.19 4.15 28.44
N ALA A 22 -0.36 3.64 27.33
CA ALA A 22 -0.15 4.15 26.00
C ALA A 22 -1.09 5.34 25.67
N ASP A 23 -2.38 5.25 25.98
CA ASP A 23 -3.40 6.24 25.60
C ASP A 23 -2.97 7.70 25.92
N GLY A 24 -2.77 8.53 24.88
CA GLY A 24 -2.43 9.94 25.07
C GLY A 24 -1.52 10.61 24.03
N GLU A 25 -1.11 9.93 22.96
CA GLU A 25 -0.40 10.59 21.84
C GLU A 25 -1.43 11.29 20.93
N THR A 26 -1.61 12.60 21.12
CA THR A 26 -2.43 13.41 20.21
C THR A 26 -1.55 14.00 19.13
N TRP A 27 -1.63 13.45 17.92
CA TRP A 27 -1.01 14.05 16.74
C TRP A 27 -1.77 15.32 16.33
N PRO A 28 -1.08 16.34 15.77
CA PRO A 28 -1.79 17.48 15.21
C PRO A 28 -2.70 17.03 14.07
N THR A 29 -3.98 17.36 14.15
CA THR A 29 -4.95 17.14 13.08
C THR A 29 -5.17 18.42 12.30
N LEU A 30 -5.37 18.27 10.99
CA LEU A 30 -5.86 19.32 10.11
C LEU A 30 -7.06 18.74 9.35
N PRO A 31 -8.23 19.42 9.35
CA PRO A 31 -9.40 18.92 8.65
C PRO A 31 -9.10 18.58 7.19
N GLY A 32 -9.51 17.40 6.74
CA GLY A 32 -9.35 16.96 5.35
C GLY A 32 -7.90 16.77 4.92
N VAL A 33 -6.95 16.61 5.85
CA VAL A 33 -5.53 16.36 5.55
C VAL A 33 -5.10 15.07 6.23
N SER A 34 -4.37 14.22 5.51
CA SER A 34 -3.88 12.96 6.07
C SER A 34 -2.93 13.18 7.25
N PRO A 35 -2.80 12.21 8.17
CA PRO A 35 -2.09 12.42 9.44
C PRO A 35 -0.61 12.79 9.24
N SER A 36 0.11 12.04 8.42
CA SER A 36 1.53 12.31 8.14
C SER A 36 1.74 13.68 7.49
N LEU A 37 0.84 14.08 6.58
CA LEU A 37 0.91 15.39 5.93
C LEU A 37 0.57 16.52 6.90
N ALA A 38 -0.43 16.32 7.78
CA ALA A 38 -0.79 17.27 8.82
C ALA A 38 0.41 17.55 9.72
N ARG A 39 1.10 16.50 10.18
CA ARG A 39 2.34 16.61 10.96
C ARG A 39 3.42 17.40 10.23
N ILE A 40 3.68 17.11 8.96
CA ILE A 40 4.68 17.83 8.17
C ILE A 40 4.32 19.31 8.04
N VAL A 41 3.04 19.63 7.85
CA VAL A 41 2.55 21.02 7.74
C VAL A 41 2.67 21.77 9.07
N THR A 42 2.37 21.13 10.19
CA THR A 42 2.33 21.79 11.51
C THR A 42 3.67 21.81 12.24
N GLU A 43 4.44 20.74 12.12
CA GLU A 43 5.70 20.54 12.85
C GLU A 43 6.94 20.81 11.96
N GLY A 44 6.77 20.79 10.64
CA GLY A 44 7.82 21.02 9.64
C GLY A 44 8.46 19.73 9.12
N THR A 45 9.33 19.88 8.12
CA THR A 45 9.98 18.75 7.39
C THR A 45 11.21 18.16 8.09
N ASN A 46 11.63 18.72 9.22
CA ASN A 46 12.79 18.24 9.99
C ASN A 46 12.39 17.41 11.22
N ILE A 47 11.13 16.99 11.30
CA ILE A 47 10.66 16.13 12.38
C ILE A 47 11.32 14.76 12.29
N ASP A 48 11.69 14.23 13.44
CA ASP A 48 12.22 12.87 13.55
C ASP A 48 11.03 11.89 13.43
N PRO A 49 11.00 11.01 12.41
CA PRO A 49 9.93 10.03 12.28
C PRO A 49 9.98 8.96 13.38
N GLY A 50 11.11 8.78 14.08
CA GLY A 50 11.28 7.69 15.02
C GLY A 50 11.02 6.34 14.35
N ASN A 51 10.08 5.56 14.90
CA ASN A 51 9.66 4.27 14.34
C ASN A 51 8.41 4.37 13.45
N ASN A 52 7.89 5.57 13.18
CA ASN A 52 6.72 5.76 12.32
C ASN A 52 7.14 5.74 10.84
N GLN A 53 7.01 4.57 10.20
CA GLN A 53 7.38 4.38 8.80
C GLN A 53 6.52 5.23 7.85
N GLN A 54 5.22 5.38 8.11
CA GLN A 54 4.37 6.25 7.29
C GLN A 54 4.87 7.69 7.26
N LEU A 55 5.36 8.20 8.39
CA LEU A 55 5.95 9.52 8.43
C LEU A 55 7.32 9.55 7.74
N ALA A 56 8.15 8.52 7.91
CA ALA A 56 9.44 8.42 7.22
C ALA A 56 9.26 8.43 5.69
N ASP A 57 8.33 7.62 5.19
CA ASP A 57 7.93 7.59 3.78
C ASP A 57 7.42 8.98 3.34
N ALA A 58 6.50 9.58 4.10
CA ALA A 58 5.97 10.91 3.81
C ALA A 58 7.07 12.00 3.73
N LEU A 59 8.02 12.01 4.66
CA LEU A 59 9.14 12.97 4.67
C LEU A 59 10.05 12.79 3.46
N SER A 60 10.23 11.55 2.97
CA SER A 60 11.03 11.25 1.79
C SER A 60 10.46 11.87 0.50
N LEU A 61 9.15 12.11 0.46
CA LEU A 61 8.43 12.66 -0.69
C LEU A 61 8.42 14.19 -0.73
N VAL A 62 8.87 14.85 0.34
CA VAL A 62 8.78 16.30 0.47
C VAL A 62 10.14 16.94 0.22
N THR A 63 10.24 17.68 -0.89
CA THR A 63 11.46 18.44 -1.22
C THR A 63 11.17 19.94 -1.27
N GLY A 64 11.57 20.67 -0.23
CA GLY A 64 11.35 22.11 -0.15
C GLY A 64 9.92 22.46 0.27
N ASP A 65 9.27 23.37 -0.46
CA ASP A 65 7.93 23.91 -0.12
C ASP A 65 6.82 23.38 -1.04
N ALA A 66 7.18 22.70 -2.13
CA ALA A 66 6.24 22.12 -3.09
C ALA A 66 6.20 20.60 -2.92
N VAL A 67 5.02 20.03 -3.06
CA VAL A 67 4.79 18.61 -2.84
C VAL A 67 3.70 18.08 -3.75
N ASP A 68 3.92 16.89 -4.31
CA ASP A 68 2.88 16.17 -5.03
C ASP A 68 1.89 15.59 -4.02
N VAL A 69 0.61 15.69 -4.33
CA VAL A 69 -0.49 15.24 -3.48
C VAL A 69 -1.55 14.56 -4.33
N VAL A 70 -2.26 13.64 -3.69
CA VAL A 70 -3.52 13.10 -4.19
C VAL A 70 -4.63 13.72 -3.36
N ILE A 71 -5.55 14.39 -4.03
CA ILE A 71 -6.69 15.11 -3.42
C ILE A 71 -7.97 14.37 -3.81
N THR A 72 -8.81 14.05 -2.83
CA THR A 72 -10.13 13.47 -3.05
C THR A 72 -11.18 14.58 -2.96
N ALA A 73 -11.94 14.79 -4.03
CA ALA A 73 -13.03 15.77 -4.06
C ALA A 73 -14.30 15.21 -3.39
N THR A 74 -15.01 16.05 -2.62
CA THR A 74 -16.30 15.67 -1.98
C THR A 74 -17.48 15.68 -2.97
N GLY A 75 -17.32 16.36 -4.12
CA GLY A 75 -18.39 16.55 -5.09
C GLY A 75 -17.89 17.14 -6.42
N ASP A 76 -18.08 18.45 -6.61
CA ASP A 76 -17.70 19.13 -7.85
C ASP A 76 -16.16 19.19 -7.99
N ILE A 77 -15.63 18.27 -8.78
CA ILE A 77 -14.18 18.13 -9.01
C ILE A 77 -13.59 19.33 -9.76
N ASP A 78 -14.38 20.03 -10.58
CA ASP A 78 -13.94 21.24 -11.28
C ASP A 78 -13.76 22.38 -10.27
N MET A 79 -14.65 22.48 -9.28
CA MET A 79 -14.50 23.43 -8.17
C MET A 79 -13.24 23.16 -7.35
N ALA A 80 -12.96 21.90 -7.01
CA ALA A 80 -11.74 21.52 -6.31
C ALA A 80 -10.47 21.85 -7.12
N THR A 81 -10.47 21.54 -8.42
CA THR A 81 -9.40 21.88 -9.38
C THR A 81 -9.15 23.40 -9.40
N LEU A 82 -10.20 24.21 -9.52
CA LEU A 82 -10.09 25.67 -9.51
C LEU A 82 -9.54 26.21 -8.18
N LEU A 83 -9.89 25.62 -7.03
CA LEU A 83 -9.34 26.02 -5.73
C LEU A 83 -7.83 25.75 -5.65
N ILE A 84 -7.40 24.59 -6.15
CA ILE A 84 -5.97 24.21 -6.22
C ILE A 84 -5.20 25.22 -7.07
N GLU A 85 -5.66 25.50 -8.30
CA GLU A 85 -5.00 26.44 -9.21
C GLU A 85 -4.97 27.87 -8.65
N ASN A 86 -6.07 28.35 -8.07
CA ASN A 86 -6.13 29.68 -7.45
C ASN A 86 -5.24 29.82 -6.21
N SER A 87 -4.89 28.71 -5.55
CA SER A 87 -3.90 28.69 -4.45
C SER A 87 -2.44 28.71 -4.94
N GLY A 88 -2.23 28.67 -6.27
CA GLY A 88 -0.92 28.60 -6.91
C GLY A 88 -0.39 27.18 -7.11
N GLY A 89 -1.23 26.16 -6.88
CA GLY A 89 -0.92 24.77 -7.21
C GLY A 89 -1.06 24.49 -8.71
N THR A 90 -0.58 23.32 -9.13
CA THR A 90 -0.73 22.80 -10.50
C THR A 90 -1.47 21.47 -10.45
N VAL A 91 -2.53 21.32 -11.25
CA VAL A 91 -3.22 20.04 -11.43
C VAL A 91 -2.57 19.29 -12.58
N ASN A 92 -2.08 18.09 -12.29
CA ASN A 92 -1.35 17.24 -13.25
C ASN A 92 -2.32 16.29 -13.95
N TYR A 93 -3.16 15.59 -13.18
CA TYR A 93 -4.14 14.63 -13.68
C TYR A 93 -5.43 14.68 -12.87
N VAL A 94 -6.55 14.31 -13.51
CA VAL A 94 -7.87 14.22 -12.88
C VAL A 94 -8.49 12.87 -13.22
N TYR A 95 -8.66 12.04 -12.21
CA TYR A 95 -9.33 10.72 -12.28
C TYR A 95 -10.43 10.70 -11.21
N PRO A 96 -11.65 11.18 -11.51
CA PRO A 96 -12.67 11.42 -10.48
C PRO A 96 -12.91 10.21 -9.56
N PRO A 97 -12.93 10.40 -8.22
CA PRO A 97 -12.90 11.68 -7.49
C PRO A 97 -11.49 12.23 -7.19
N TYR A 98 -10.43 11.61 -7.68
CA TYR A 98 -9.04 11.95 -7.38
C TYR A 98 -8.47 13.01 -8.31
N ILE A 99 -7.70 13.91 -7.72
CA ILE A 99 -6.90 14.92 -8.41
C ILE A 99 -5.44 14.70 -8.01
N VAL A 100 -4.57 14.46 -8.98
CA VAL A 100 -3.12 14.45 -8.77
C VAL A 100 -2.60 15.85 -9.02
N ALA A 101 -2.02 16.49 -8.01
CA ALA A 101 -1.61 17.88 -8.08
C ALA A 101 -0.27 18.12 -7.37
N ASN A 102 0.41 19.19 -7.77
CA ASN A 102 1.53 19.76 -7.02
C ASN A 102 1.05 21.01 -6.29
N VAL A 103 1.25 21.07 -4.97
CA VAL A 103 0.82 22.21 -4.14
C VAL A 103 1.93 22.68 -3.22
N SER A 104 1.84 23.92 -2.73
CA SER A 104 2.70 24.37 -1.64
C SER A 104 2.20 23.81 -0.31
N LEU A 105 3.13 23.35 0.56
CA LEU A 105 2.80 22.92 1.93
C LEU A 105 2.01 23.99 2.71
N ARG A 106 2.23 25.28 2.41
CA ARG A 106 1.51 26.39 3.05
C ARG A 106 0.03 26.45 2.70
N GLN A 107 -0.38 25.87 1.58
CA GLN A 107 -1.76 25.87 1.12
C GLN A 107 -2.55 24.63 1.55
N VAL A 108 -1.87 23.58 2.02
CA VAL A 108 -2.51 22.30 2.37
C VAL A 108 -3.59 22.50 3.43
N ALA A 109 -3.30 23.24 4.50
CA ALA A 109 -4.26 23.48 5.57
C ALA A 109 -5.51 24.28 5.10
N SER A 110 -5.33 25.27 4.22
CA SER A 110 -6.44 26.06 3.70
C SER A 110 -7.28 25.30 2.68
N LEU A 111 -6.66 24.43 1.87
CA LEU A 111 -7.35 23.56 0.92
C LEU A 111 -8.17 22.48 1.64
N GLY A 112 -7.57 21.79 2.62
CA GLY A 112 -8.25 20.72 3.38
C GLY A 112 -9.44 21.22 4.21
N ALA A 113 -9.43 22.50 4.61
CA ALA A 113 -10.53 23.12 5.35
C ALA A 113 -11.75 23.50 4.48
N THR A 114 -11.75 23.20 3.18
CA THR A 114 -12.86 23.51 2.28
C THR A 114 -13.82 22.33 2.14
N ASP A 115 -15.12 22.61 2.01
CA ASP A 115 -16.13 21.54 1.81
C ASP A 115 -15.98 20.80 0.45
N ALA A 116 -15.20 21.36 -0.48
CA ALA A 116 -14.95 20.76 -1.80
C ALA A 116 -13.92 19.62 -1.76
N ILE A 117 -13.09 19.55 -0.70
CA ILE A 117 -12.01 18.57 -0.56
C ILE A 117 -12.29 17.69 0.66
N ALA A 118 -12.39 16.39 0.43
CA ALA A 118 -12.62 15.41 1.50
C ALA A 118 -11.31 14.99 2.17
N ASN A 119 -10.24 14.86 1.38
CA ASN A 119 -8.93 14.42 1.87
C ASN A 119 -7.80 14.92 0.96
N ILE A 120 -6.68 15.29 1.56
CA ILE A 120 -5.40 15.56 0.91
C ILE A 120 -4.38 14.61 1.53
N ARG A 121 -3.77 13.76 0.71
CA ARG A 121 -2.68 12.88 1.13
C ARG A 121 -1.46 13.04 0.25
N LEU A 122 -0.32 12.65 0.81
CA LEU A 122 0.87 12.40 0.01
C LEU A 122 0.69 11.14 -0.86
N PRO A 123 1.49 11.00 -1.93
CA PRO A 123 1.60 9.76 -2.67
C PRO A 123 1.87 8.60 -1.72
N GLN A 124 1.25 7.46 -1.98
CA GLN A 124 1.48 6.24 -1.20
C GLN A 124 2.48 5.38 -1.94
N MET A 125 3.40 4.77 -1.18
CA MET A 125 4.42 3.91 -1.75
C MET A 125 3.82 2.61 -2.24
N VAL A 126 4.11 2.24 -3.49
CA VAL A 126 3.82 0.90 -4.00
C VAL A 126 4.79 -0.10 -3.37
N HIS A 127 4.45 -1.38 -3.46
CA HIS A 127 5.22 -2.45 -2.87
C HIS A 127 5.21 -3.70 -3.77
N ILE A 128 6.19 -4.56 -3.55
CA ILE A 128 6.18 -5.94 -4.02
C ILE A 128 6.09 -6.83 -2.79
N VAL A 129 5.22 -7.82 -2.84
CA VAL A 129 5.13 -8.85 -1.81
C VAL A 129 5.79 -10.09 -2.40
N ASP A 130 7.10 -10.25 -2.20
CA ASP A 130 7.82 -11.46 -2.62
C ASP A 130 8.36 -12.17 -1.38
N SER A 131 7.75 -13.32 -1.08
CA SER A 131 7.99 -14.01 0.18
C SER A 131 9.26 -14.84 0.20
N GLU A 132 9.80 -15.35 -0.91
CA GLU A 132 10.80 -16.43 -0.81
C GLU A 132 11.85 -16.62 -1.93
N LEU A 133 11.97 -15.81 -2.99
CA LEU A 133 13.06 -16.03 -3.98
C LEU A 133 13.70 -14.73 -4.44
N GLU A 134 15.04 -14.65 -4.41
CA GLU A 134 15.70 -13.62 -5.23
C GLU A 134 15.25 -13.85 -6.68
N PRO A 135 14.63 -12.85 -7.34
CA PRO A 135 14.10 -13.03 -8.67
C PRO A 135 15.21 -13.58 -9.57
N MET A 136 14.95 -14.73 -10.18
CA MET A 136 15.92 -15.31 -11.10
C MET A 136 16.00 -14.40 -12.33
N TYR A 137 17.20 -13.90 -12.62
CA TYR A 137 17.47 -13.13 -13.82
C TYR A 137 18.63 -13.76 -14.61
N GLY A 138 18.64 -13.64 -15.94
CA GLY A 138 19.68 -14.16 -16.83
C GLY A 138 19.17 -15.00 -18.01
N PRO A 139 20.04 -15.77 -18.71
CA PRO A 139 19.73 -16.44 -19.98
C PRO A 139 18.91 -17.73 -19.79
N ASN A 140 17.81 -17.63 -19.07
CA ASN A 140 16.88 -18.72 -18.84
C ASN A 140 15.63 -18.47 -19.66
N THR A 141 15.08 -19.51 -20.29
CA THR A 141 13.73 -19.42 -20.83
C THR A 141 12.74 -19.70 -19.72
N SER A 142 11.84 -18.75 -19.48
CA SER A 142 10.76 -18.83 -18.51
C SER A 142 9.88 -20.06 -18.74
N GLU A 143 9.53 -20.77 -17.67
CA GLU A 143 8.71 -22.00 -17.73
C GLU A 143 7.33 -21.76 -18.38
N GLY A 144 6.83 -20.53 -18.26
CA GLY A 144 5.59 -20.06 -18.88
C GLY A 144 5.55 -20.24 -20.41
N VAL A 145 6.68 -20.18 -21.11
CA VAL A 145 6.75 -20.37 -22.58
C VAL A 145 6.27 -21.76 -22.97
N SER A 146 6.75 -22.79 -22.26
CA SER A 146 6.37 -24.18 -22.50
C SER A 146 4.93 -24.44 -22.04
N ALA A 147 4.58 -23.98 -20.84
CA ALA A 147 3.26 -24.22 -20.24
C ALA A 147 2.10 -23.59 -21.05
N SER A 148 2.33 -22.42 -21.64
CA SER A 148 1.35 -21.72 -22.49
C SER A 148 1.39 -22.13 -23.96
N ASN A 149 2.34 -23.00 -24.36
CA ASN A 149 2.62 -23.36 -25.75
C ASN A 149 3.01 -22.14 -26.62
N ALA A 150 3.64 -21.12 -26.04
CA ALA A 150 4.13 -19.93 -26.75
C ALA A 150 5.11 -20.28 -27.90
N SER A 151 5.91 -21.35 -27.74
CA SER A 151 6.82 -21.81 -28.79
C SER A 151 6.13 -22.16 -30.11
N ALA A 152 4.87 -22.61 -30.08
CA ALA A 152 4.10 -22.86 -31.30
C ALA A 152 3.77 -21.56 -32.05
N TRP A 153 3.48 -20.48 -31.32
CA TRP A 153 3.27 -19.15 -31.88
C TRP A 153 4.56 -18.58 -32.47
N HIS A 154 5.68 -18.73 -31.75
CA HIS A 154 7.00 -18.34 -32.25
C HIS A 154 7.34 -19.08 -33.55
N THR A 155 7.11 -20.40 -33.59
CA THR A 155 7.34 -21.23 -34.79
C THR A 155 6.45 -20.82 -35.96
N ALA A 156 5.24 -20.34 -35.69
CA ALA A 156 4.33 -19.79 -36.68
C ALA A 156 4.67 -18.35 -37.10
N GLY A 157 5.70 -17.73 -36.52
CA GLY A 157 6.17 -16.38 -36.82
C GLY A 157 5.53 -15.27 -35.98
N TYR A 158 4.72 -15.62 -34.99
CA TYR A 158 4.13 -14.67 -34.03
C TYR A 158 5.06 -14.54 -32.82
N THR A 159 5.94 -13.55 -32.86
CA THR A 159 6.95 -13.29 -31.80
C THR A 159 6.69 -12.02 -31.01
N GLY A 160 5.63 -11.27 -31.30
CA GLY A 160 5.41 -9.92 -30.77
C GLY A 160 6.05 -8.81 -31.60
N ALA A 161 6.60 -9.11 -32.78
CA ALA A 161 7.18 -8.11 -33.68
C ALA A 161 6.21 -6.95 -33.97
N GLY A 162 6.65 -5.72 -33.68
CA GLY A 162 5.85 -4.49 -33.86
C GLY A 162 4.91 -4.17 -32.70
N VAL A 163 4.91 -4.97 -31.62
CA VAL A 163 4.21 -4.69 -30.37
C VAL A 163 5.17 -4.03 -29.40
N LYS A 164 4.73 -2.94 -28.78
CA LYS A 164 5.42 -2.26 -27.69
C LYS A 164 4.74 -2.60 -26.37
N VAL A 165 5.53 -3.02 -25.39
CA VAL A 165 5.06 -3.43 -24.07
C VAL A 165 5.65 -2.52 -23.02
N GLY A 166 4.81 -1.95 -22.16
CA GLY A 166 5.22 -1.22 -20.97
C GLY A 166 5.34 -2.17 -19.77
N VAL A 167 6.39 -2.00 -18.97
CA VAL A 167 6.53 -2.67 -17.67
C VAL A 167 6.64 -1.60 -16.60
N VAL A 168 5.67 -1.55 -15.69
CA VAL A 168 5.68 -0.66 -14.53
C VAL A 168 6.03 -1.48 -13.30
N ASP A 169 7.18 -1.17 -12.70
CA ASP A 169 7.73 -1.94 -11.59
C ASP A 169 8.50 -1.01 -10.64
N ILE A 170 8.91 -1.48 -9.46
CA ILE A 170 9.59 -0.62 -8.49
C ILE A 170 11.08 -0.42 -8.81
N GLU A 171 11.67 -1.32 -9.61
CA GLU A 171 13.11 -1.42 -9.82
C GLU A 171 13.45 -2.26 -11.05
N PHE A 172 14.65 -2.05 -11.61
CA PHE A 172 15.12 -2.74 -12.81
C PHE A 172 16.64 -2.93 -12.76
N ASP A 173 17.23 -3.24 -11.60
CA ASP A 173 18.68 -3.42 -11.54
C ASP A 173 19.15 -4.49 -12.53
N ARG A 174 20.36 -4.30 -13.06
CA ARG A 174 21.00 -5.21 -14.03
C ARG A 174 20.28 -5.34 -15.38
N TRP A 175 19.26 -4.53 -15.68
CA TRP A 175 18.54 -4.60 -16.97
C TRP A 175 19.47 -4.53 -18.20
N GLN A 176 20.55 -3.73 -18.14
CA GLN A 176 21.54 -3.60 -19.22
C GLN A 176 22.44 -4.83 -19.40
N ASN A 177 22.55 -5.66 -18.36
CA ASN A 177 23.33 -6.90 -18.35
C ASN A 177 22.44 -8.14 -18.54
N SER A 178 21.14 -7.96 -18.74
CA SER A 178 20.25 -9.06 -19.09
C SER A 178 20.62 -9.57 -20.49
N ASP A 179 20.57 -10.89 -20.67
CA ASP A 179 20.88 -11.53 -21.96
C ASP A 179 19.78 -11.28 -23.03
N LEU A 180 18.81 -10.42 -22.73
CA LEU A 180 17.73 -9.96 -23.61
C LEU A 180 18.13 -8.78 -24.52
N ALA A 181 19.42 -8.56 -24.73
CA ALA A 181 19.91 -7.43 -25.53
C ALA A 181 19.18 -7.36 -26.89
N GLY A 182 18.26 -6.39 -27.02
CA GLY A 182 17.41 -6.19 -28.21
C GLY A 182 15.90 -6.26 -27.98
N CYS A 183 15.41 -6.88 -26.90
CA CYS A 183 13.98 -6.86 -26.53
C CYS A 183 13.64 -5.69 -25.60
N ILE A 184 14.42 -5.50 -24.52
CA ILE A 184 14.30 -4.31 -23.66
C ILE A 184 14.95 -3.12 -24.38
N VAL A 185 14.14 -2.11 -24.69
CA VAL A 185 14.55 -0.92 -25.45
C VAL A 185 15.05 0.20 -24.55
N ASP A 186 14.34 0.47 -23.45
CA ASP A 186 14.65 1.58 -22.53
C ASP A 186 14.06 1.30 -21.14
N VAL A 187 14.73 1.79 -20.11
CA VAL A 187 14.26 1.74 -18.72
C VAL A 187 14.53 3.09 -18.07
N ARG A 188 13.50 3.66 -17.44
CA ARG A 188 13.54 5.01 -16.86
C ARG A 188 12.80 5.07 -15.54
N TYR A 189 13.12 6.06 -14.72
CA TYR A 189 12.24 6.45 -13.61
C TYR A 189 10.96 7.12 -14.13
N ALA A 190 9.94 7.21 -13.28
CA ALA A 190 8.66 7.84 -13.60
C ALA A 190 8.80 9.29 -14.11
N ASN A 191 9.75 10.06 -13.57
CA ASN A 191 10.07 11.42 -14.01
C ASN A 191 10.79 11.49 -15.38
N GLY A 192 11.04 10.34 -16.02
CA GLY A 192 11.66 10.23 -17.34
C GLY A 192 13.19 10.32 -17.36
N THR A 193 13.88 10.35 -16.22
CA THR A 193 15.35 10.20 -16.21
C THR A 193 15.73 8.74 -16.51
N ALA A 194 16.92 8.53 -17.09
CA ALA A 194 17.43 7.19 -17.32
C ALA A 194 17.57 6.43 -16.00
N TYR A 195 17.15 5.15 -15.98
CA TYR A 195 17.30 4.31 -14.79
C TYR A 195 18.76 3.91 -14.63
N ASP A 196 19.38 4.37 -13.53
CA ASP A 196 20.78 4.14 -13.20
C ASP A 196 21.01 3.07 -12.13
N GLY A 197 19.93 2.48 -11.61
CA GLY A 197 19.97 1.38 -10.64
C GLY A 197 19.88 1.82 -9.18
N THR A 198 19.67 0.85 -8.30
CA THR A 198 19.66 1.06 -6.85
C THR A 198 21.08 0.97 -6.28
N THR A 199 21.25 1.40 -5.02
CA THR A 199 22.57 1.50 -4.36
C THR A 199 23.32 0.17 -4.30
N ASN A 200 22.64 -0.98 -4.20
CA ASN A 200 23.27 -2.30 -4.09
C ASN A 200 23.27 -3.09 -5.41
N GLY A 201 22.50 -2.66 -6.42
CA GLY A 201 22.39 -3.36 -7.70
C GLY A 201 21.77 -4.76 -7.59
N LEU A 202 21.02 -5.04 -6.52
CA LEU A 202 20.41 -6.34 -6.22
C LEU A 202 18.88 -6.34 -6.39
N LEU A 203 18.26 -5.16 -6.58
CA LEU A 203 16.81 -5.00 -6.66
C LEU A 203 16.38 -5.16 -8.13
N VAL A 204 16.11 -6.41 -8.50
CA VAL A 204 16.00 -6.88 -9.90
C VAL A 204 14.57 -7.27 -10.30
N HIS A 205 13.55 -7.02 -9.48
CA HIS A 205 12.20 -7.54 -9.71
C HIS A 205 11.64 -7.18 -11.11
N GLY A 206 11.63 -5.90 -11.49
CA GLY A 206 11.16 -5.47 -12.81
C GLY A 206 12.03 -5.97 -13.97
N THR A 207 13.32 -6.24 -13.74
CA THR A 207 14.18 -6.91 -14.73
C THR A 207 13.72 -8.34 -14.98
N ALA A 208 13.45 -9.11 -13.92
CA ALA A 208 12.95 -10.48 -14.03
C ALA A 208 11.57 -10.55 -14.69
N VAL A 209 10.67 -9.61 -14.35
CA VAL A 209 9.35 -9.46 -15.02
C VAL A 209 9.53 -9.19 -16.52
N SER A 210 10.46 -8.31 -16.87
CA SER A 210 10.76 -7.99 -18.27
C SER A 210 11.34 -9.19 -19.04
N GLU A 211 12.16 -10.03 -18.39
CA GLU A 211 12.66 -11.30 -18.95
C GLU A 211 11.54 -12.27 -19.29
N ILE A 212 10.54 -12.42 -18.42
CA ILE A 212 9.37 -13.26 -18.71
C ILE A 212 8.63 -12.75 -19.97
N ILE A 213 8.44 -11.44 -20.08
CA ILE A 213 7.78 -10.85 -21.27
C ILE A 213 8.61 -11.12 -22.53
N CYS A 214 9.93 -10.91 -22.47
CA CYS A 214 10.80 -11.13 -23.61
C CYS A 214 10.91 -12.60 -24.02
N ASP A 215 10.84 -13.55 -23.08
CA ASP A 215 10.74 -14.97 -23.40
C ASP A 215 9.41 -15.33 -24.09
N MET A 216 8.32 -14.72 -23.64
CA MET A 216 6.98 -14.93 -24.18
C MET A 216 6.80 -14.28 -25.55
N ALA A 217 7.39 -13.10 -25.76
CA ALA A 217 7.27 -12.30 -26.98
C ALA A 217 8.65 -11.73 -27.39
N PRO A 218 9.56 -12.57 -27.92
CA PRO A 218 10.95 -12.21 -28.17
C PRO A 218 11.19 -11.16 -29.27
N GLY A 219 10.14 -10.78 -30.02
CA GLY A 219 10.19 -9.71 -31.01
C GLY A 219 9.53 -8.40 -30.56
N ALA A 220 9.01 -8.32 -29.34
CA ALA A 220 8.42 -7.10 -28.81
C ALA A 220 9.48 -6.07 -28.39
N ASP A 221 9.06 -4.80 -28.38
CA ASP A 221 9.85 -3.69 -27.84
C ASP A 221 9.38 -3.39 -26.41
N VAL A 222 10.19 -3.72 -25.40
CA VAL A 222 9.84 -3.57 -23.98
C VAL A 222 10.39 -2.26 -23.41
N TYR A 223 9.55 -1.51 -22.70
CA TYR A 223 9.87 -0.24 -22.06
C TYR A 223 9.57 -0.28 -20.56
N GLY A 224 10.61 -0.22 -19.73
CA GLY A 224 10.49 -0.23 -18.28
C GLY A 224 10.28 1.17 -17.67
N ARG A 225 9.44 1.25 -16.63
CA ARG A 225 9.23 2.44 -15.80
C ARG A 225 9.34 2.06 -14.32
N ALA A 226 10.40 2.54 -13.67
CA ALA A 226 10.61 2.43 -12.23
C ALA A 226 9.74 3.46 -11.50
N VAL A 227 8.89 2.99 -10.60
CA VAL A 227 7.94 3.80 -9.81
C VAL A 227 8.12 3.54 -8.32
N ALA A 228 8.01 4.58 -7.48
CA ALA A 228 8.01 4.40 -6.03
C ALA A 228 6.62 4.57 -5.43
N THR A 229 5.75 5.35 -6.09
CA THR A 229 4.45 5.75 -5.56
C THR A 229 3.29 5.54 -6.54
N ASP A 230 2.07 5.64 -6.05
CA ASP A 230 0.85 5.67 -6.87
C ASP A 230 0.82 6.85 -7.86
N VAL A 231 1.37 8.01 -7.49
CA VAL A 231 1.55 9.14 -8.41
C VAL A 231 2.61 8.85 -9.48
N ASP A 232 3.72 8.18 -9.12
CA ASP A 232 4.68 7.70 -10.11
C ASP A 232 4.06 6.70 -11.07
N PHE A 233 3.19 5.81 -10.57
CA PHE A 233 2.41 4.89 -11.39
C PHE A 233 1.54 5.64 -12.40
N VAL A 234 0.79 6.66 -11.96
CA VAL A 234 0.00 7.52 -12.86
C VAL A 234 0.89 8.14 -13.94
N ASN A 235 2.00 8.76 -13.56
CA ASN A 235 2.96 9.38 -14.48
C ASN A 235 3.53 8.37 -15.48
N ALA A 236 3.90 7.18 -15.00
CA ALA A 236 4.48 6.11 -15.82
C ALA A 236 3.49 5.57 -16.84
N VAL A 237 2.26 5.26 -16.43
CA VAL A 237 1.21 4.75 -17.32
C VAL A 237 0.89 5.79 -18.40
N ASN A 238 0.62 7.05 -18.01
CA ASN A 238 0.35 8.11 -18.98
C ASN A 238 1.51 8.29 -19.97
N TYR A 239 2.77 8.26 -19.50
CA TYR A 239 3.92 8.34 -20.40
C TYR A 239 3.97 7.17 -21.40
N LEU A 240 3.75 5.94 -20.92
CA LEU A 240 3.77 4.73 -21.76
C LEU A 240 2.68 4.79 -22.85
N VAL A 241 1.48 5.26 -22.49
CA VAL A 241 0.36 5.39 -23.41
C VAL A 241 0.54 6.58 -24.37
N ASP A 242 0.75 7.78 -23.84
CA ASP A 242 0.72 9.03 -24.62
C ASP A 242 1.99 9.31 -25.40
N THR A 243 3.14 8.83 -24.92
CA THR A 243 4.45 9.14 -25.52
C THR A 243 5.06 7.94 -26.21
N VAL A 244 5.03 6.76 -25.57
CA VAL A 244 5.61 5.54 -26.16
C VAL A 244 4.61 4.86 -27.10
N HIS A 245 3.31 5.01 -26.85
CA HIS A 245 2.22 4.32 -27.55
C HIS A 245 2.35 2.80 -27.45
N VAL A 246 2.47 2.30 -26.22
CA VAL A 246 2.44 0.86 -25.94
C VAL A 246 1.04 0.29 -26.21
N GLN A 247 0.97 -0.98 -26.59
CA GLN A 247 -0.30 -1.71 -26.76
C GLN A 247 -0.63 -2.58 -25.54
N THR A 248 0.37 -2.86 -24.71
CA THR A 248 0.20 -3.68 -23.51
C THR A 248 1.01 -3.09 -22.37
N ILE A 249 0.45 -3.10 -21.16
CA ILE A 249 1.16 -2.72 -19.94
C ILE A 249 1.06 -3.88 -18.95
N ASN A 250 2.19 -4.24 -18.35
CA ASN A 250 2.25 -5.12 -17.19
C ASN A 250 2.64 -4.30 -15.95
N ALA A 251 1.91 -4.48 -14.85
CA ALA A 251 2.30 -3.99 -13.54
C ALA A 251 2.29 -5.15 -12.52
N SER A 252 3.47 -5.58 -12.10
CA SER A 252 3.65 -6.66 -11.12
C SER A 252 3.96 -6.09 -9.74
N ILE A 253 3.20 -5.08 -9.35
CA ILE A 253 3.34 -4.33 -8.10
C ILE A 253 1.96 -4.21 -7.45
N GLY A 254 1.96 -4.02 -6.14
CA GLY A 254 0.75 -3.78 -5.36
C GLY A 254 0.79 -2.43 -4.66
N LEU A 255 -0.38 -1.97 -4.25
CA LEU A 255 -0.56 -0.92 -3.27
C LEU A 255 -1.59 -1.41 -2.25
N ALA A 256 -1.09 -1.65 -1.04
CA ALA A 256 -1.92 -2.02 0.08
C ALA A 256 -2.72 -0.79 0.55
N TYR A 257 -3.79 -1.07 1.29
CA TYR A 257 -4.59 -0.05 1.98
C TYR A 257 -5.42 0.87 1.07
N GLN A 258 -6.07 0.27 0.07
CA GLN A 258 -7.02 0.95 -0.81
C GLN A 258 -8.46 0.48 -0.53
N PRO A 259 -9.49 1.21 -1.00
CA PRO A 259 -10.89 0.80 -0.85
C PRO A 259 -11.24 -0.62 -1.28
N GLY A 260 -10.51 -1.16 -2.27
CA GLY A 260 -10.71 -2.52 -2.78
C GLY A 260 -11.93 -2.69 -3.67
N ASP A 261 -12.60 -1.60 -4.07
CA ASP A 261 -13.81 -1.58 -4.89
C ASP A 261 -13.55 -1.28 -6.37
N GLY A 262 -12.28 -1.16 -6.77
CA GLY A 262 -11.85 -0.85 -8.12
C GLY A 262 -11.90 0.63 -8.49
N TYR A 263 -12.19 1.50 -7.53
CA TYR A 263 -12.23 2.95 -7.72
C TYR A 263 -11.06 3.69 -7.07
N ASP A 264 -10.05 3.01 -6.52
CA ASP A 264 -8.82 3.69 -6.11
C ASP A 264 -8.05 4.30 -7.31
N LEU A 265 -7.13 5.22 -7.03
CA LEU A 265 -6.42 5.98 -8.07
C LEU A 265 -5.75 5.10 -9.13
N MET A 266 -4.98 4.07 -8.72
CA MET A 266 -4.29 3.21 -9.69
C MET A 266 -5.30 2.36 -10.47
N SER A 267 -6.34 1.83 -9.81
CA SER A 267 -7.41 1.10 -10.50
C SER A 267 -8.15 1.97 -11.52
N LEU A 268 -8.42 3.24 -11.20
CA LEU A 268 -9.04 4.19 -12.12
C LEU A 268 -8.16 4.50 -13.34
N VAL A 269 -6.84 4.66 -13.13
CA VAL A 269 -5.89 4.86 -14.23
C VAL A 269 -5.87 3.63 -15.15
N VAL A 270 -5.85 2.42 -14.59
CA VAL A 270 -5.93 1.18 -15.38
C VAL A 270 -7.24 1.12 -16.16
N ASN A 271 -8.37 1.35 -15.48
CA ASN A 271 -9.68 1.35 -16.10
C ASN A 271 -9.79 2.38 -17.24
N ASP A 272 -9.20 3.57 -17.07
CA ASP A 272 -9.22 4.65 -18.05
C ASP A 272 -8.49 4.24 -19.33
N VAL A 273 -7.23 3.81 -19.22
CA VAL A 273 -6.41 3.47 -20.40
C VAL A 273 -6.92 2.25 -21.15
N VAL A 274 -7.50 1.27 -20.45
CA VAL A 274 -8.11 0.09 -21.09
C VAL A 274 -9.35 0.50 -21.88
N GLN A 275 -10.18 1.39 -21.33
CA GLN A 275 -11.42 1.79 -21.98
C GLN A 275 -11.22 2.84 -23.09
N ASN A 276 -10.23 3.72 -22.95
CA ASN A 276 -10.10 4.90 -23.79
C ASN A 276 -8.91 4.84 -24.75
N ASP A 277 -7.87 4.04 -24.48
CA ASP A 277 -6.60 4.06 -25.25
C ASP A 277 -6.27 2.73 -25.96
N ASP A 278 -7.18 1.75 -25.97
CA ASP A 278 -7.00 0.43 -26.62
C ASP A 278 -5.76 -0.32 -26.11
N VAL A 279 -5.46 -0.17 -24.82
CA VAL A 279 -4.35 -0.83 -24.13
C VAL A 279 -4.85 -2.07 -23.39
N VAL A 280 -4.17 -3.20 -23.58
CA VAL A 280 -4.35 -4.35 -22.69
C VAL A 280 -3.50 -4.13 -21.44
N PHE A 281 -4.12 -4.08 -20.27
CA PHE A 281 -3.43 -3.96 -19.00
C PHE A 281 -3.44 -5.32 -18.28
N VAL A 282 -2.30 -5.73 -17.72
CA VAL A 282 -2.17 -6.97 -16.95
C VAL A 282 -1.55 -6.64 -15.60
N VAL A 283 -2.14 -7.15 -14.52
CA VAL A 283 -1.76 -6.83 -13.14
C VAL A 283 -1.60 -8.11 -12.31
N SER A 284 -0.76 -8.07 -11.28
CA SER A 284 -0.68 -9.13 -10.27
C SER A 284 -1.80 -9.00 -9.23
N ALA A 285 -2.40 -10.12 -8.81
CA ALA A 285 -3.50 -10.11 -7.83
C ALA A 285 -3.07 -9.67 -6.41
N GLY A 286 -1.83 -9.98 -6.02
CA GLY A 286 -1.34 -9.87 -4.64
C GLY A 286 -0.82 -11.22 -4.15
N ASN A 287 0.07 -11.19 -3.15
CA ASN A 287 0.70 -12.38 -2.56
C ASN A 287 0.49 -12.46 -1.04
N GLU A 288 -0.55 -11.81 -0.53
CA GLU A 288 -0.79 -11.69 0.91
C GLU A 288 -1.38 -12.98 1.50
N TYR A 289 -2.34 -13.64 0.84
CA TYR A 289 -2.87 -14.98 1.23
C TYR A 289 -3.11 -15.16 2.74
N GLU A 290 -2.19 -15.81 3.47
CA GLU A 290 -2.26 -16.06 4.92
C GLU A 290 -1.88 -14.82 5.78
N SER A 291 -1.24 -13.80 5.20
CA SER A 291 -0.98 -12.50 5.83
C SER A 291 -2.14 -11.49 5.63
N HIS A 292 -3.30 -11.98 5.17
CA HIS A 292 -4.52 -11.19 5.02
C HIS A 292 -5.66 -11.70 5.92
N TYR A 293 -6.41 -10.76 6.51
CA TYR A 293 -7.66 -11.02 7.25
C TYR A 293 -8.74 -10.06 6.79
N GLU A 294 -9.97 -10.56 6.67
CA GLU A 294 -11.16 -9.75 6.45
C GLU A 294 -12.27 -10.23 7.39
N GLY A 295 -12.99 -9.28 7.98
CA GLY A 295 -14.15 -9.59 8.81
C GLY A 295 -15.01 -8.38 9.11
N GLN A 296 -16.19 -8.65 9.67
CA GLN A 296 -17.03 -7.60 10.23
C GLN A 296 -16.42 -7.11 11.55
N LEU A 297 -16.32 -5.79 11.72
CA LEU A 297 -15.97 -5.19 13.00
C LEU A 297 -16.99 -5.61 14.07
N THR A 298 -16.56 -6.49 14.96
CA THR A 298 -17.33 -6.95 16.12
C THR A 298 -16.72 -6.36 17.36
N THR A 299 -17.36 -5.36 17.97
CA THR A 299 -16.85 -4.69 19.17
C THR A 299 -17.38 -5.35 20.43
N THR A 300 -16.48 -5.58 21.39
CA THR A 300 -16.82 -6.01 22.75
C THR A 300 -16.27 -4.99 23.73
N TYR A 301 -17.09 -4.55 24.69
CA TYR A 301 -16.61 -3.72 25.78
C TYR A 301 -15.84 -4.57 26.78
N VAL A 302 -14.55 -4.30 26.91
CA VAL A 302 -13.61 -5.06 27.76
C VAL A 302 -13.21 -4.18 28.93
N SER A 303 -13.40 -4.68 30.16
CA SER A 303 -12.90 -4.04 31.38
C SER A 303 -12.39 -5.10 32.36
N ALA A 304 -11.35 -4.75 33.13
CA ALA A 304 -10.85 -5.58 34.22
C ALA A 304 -10.47 -4.69 35.41
N GLY A 305 -10.81 -5.10 36.63
CA GLY A 305 -10.44 -4.37 37.85
C GLY A 305 -10.85 -2.88 37.82
N ASP A 306 -9.89 -2.00 38.12
CA ASP A 306 -10.07 -0.53 38.12
C ASP A 306 -9.69 0.14 36.78
N PHE A 307 -9.42 -0.64 35.71
CA PHE A 307 -9.02 -0.11 34.42
C PHE A 307 -10.23 0.46 33.64
N PRO A 308 -10.11 1.62 32.98
CA PRO A 308 -11.18 2.12 32.10
C PRO A 308 -11.43 1.09 31.00
N GLY A 309 -12.69 0.79 30.70
CA GLY A 309 -13.02 -0.21 29.70
C GLY A 309 -12.94 0.31 28.26
N TRP A 310 -12.53 -0.56 27.34
CA TRP A 310 -12.24 -0.25 25.93
C TRP A 310 -13.14 -1.07 25.02
N ASN A 311 -13.55 -0.51 23.88
CA ASN A 311 -14.24 -1.29 22.84
C ASN A 311 -13.18 -1.94 21.94
N MET A 312 -13.09 -3.26 21.98
CA MET A 312 -12.06 -4.03 21.27
C MET A 312 -12.71 -4.90 20.20
N HIS A 313 -12.06 -5.05 19.06
CA HIS A 313 -12.48 -6.04 18.06
C HIS A 313 -12.29 -7.45 18.60
N ALA A 314 -13.30 -8.31 18.43
CA ALA A 314 -13.22 -9.74 18.75
C ALA A 314 -13.09 -10.56 17.45
N PHE A 315 -11.94 -11.20 17.23
CA PHE A 315 -11.63 -11.92 15.98
C PHE A 315 -12.43 -13.22 15.82
N ASN A 316 -12.75 -13.91 16.92
CA ASN A 316 -13.55 -15.14 16.90
C ASN A 316 -14.99 -14.96 17.46
N GLY A 317 -15.41 -13.72 17.69
CA GLY A 317 -16.74 -13.40 18.22
C GLY A 317 -16.95 -13.66 19.72
N SER A 318 -15.95 -14.10 20.50
CA SER A 318 -16.00 -14.10 21.98
C SER A 318 -14.61 -14.21 22.64
N ASN A 319 -14.21 -13.17 23.39
CA ASN A 319 -13.03 -13.12 24.27
C ASN A 319 -11.65 -13.32 23.62
N ASP A 320 -11.54 -13.18 22.30
CA ASP A 320 -10.25 -13.09 21.62
C ASP A 320 -10.09 -11.76 20.91
N TYR A 321 -9.20 -10.92 21.45
CA TYR A 321 -9.02 -9.53 21.05
C TYR A 321 -7.72 -9.30 20.27
N MET A 322 -7.00 -10.38 19.97
CA MET A 322 -5.73 -10.32 19.27
C MET A 322 -5.75 -11.25 18.07
N ASN A 323 -5.07 -10.83 17.01
CA ASN A 323 -4.71 -11.71 15.91
C ASN A 323 -3.21 -11.95 15.97
N PHE A 324 -2.80 -13.14 16.40
CA PHE A 324 -1.38 -13.47 16.52
C PHE A 324 -0.75 -13.76 15.16
N VAL A 325 0.50 -13.39 15.00
CA VAL A 325 1.31 -13.83 13.87
C VAL A 325 1.64 -15.31 14.04
N VAL A 326 1.34 -16.13 13.03
CA VAL A 326 1.58 -17.58 12.98
C VAL A 326 2.44 -17.94 11.76
N GLY A 327 3.30 -18.92 11.91
CA GLY A 327 4.19 -19.35 10.84
C GLY A 327 5.51 -19.85 11.39
N ASN A 328 6.30 -20.52 10.55
CA ASN A 328 7.64 -20.91 10.95
C ASN A 328 8.49 -19.63 10.94
N LEU A 329 8.78 -19.08 12.11
CA LEU A 329 9.73 -17.99 12.38
C LEU A 329 11.17 -18.28 11.88
N PHE A 330 11.38 -19.38 11.14
CA PHE A 330 12.66 -19.85 10.65
C PHE A 330 13.18 -19.11 9.41
N VAL A 331 12.51 -18.05 8.94
CA VAL A 331 13.03 -17.15 7.90
C VAL A 331 13.37 -15.77 8.47
N PHE A 332 13.66 -15.67 9.77
CA PHE A 332 14.23 -14.44 10.35
C PHE A 332 15.70 -14.28 9.96
N TYR A 333 15.95 -13.60 8.85
CA TYR A 333 17.09 -12.70 8.84
C TYR A 333 16.75 -11.56 9.81
N TYR A 334 17.57 -11.43 10.86
CA TYR A 334 17.50 -10.34 11.84
C TYR A 334 17.23 -8.98 11.16
N SER A 335 16.32 -8.17 11.73
CA SER A 335 15.95 -6.79 11.33
C SER A 335 15.09 -6.61 10.06
N GLN A 336 14.13 -7.48 9.76
CA GLN A 336 13.10 -7.18 8.76
C GLN A 336 12.02 -6.25 9.33
N LEU A 337 11.57 -5.31 8.50
CA LEU A 337 10.50 -4.37 8.83
C LEU A 337 9.14 -5.00 8.47
N HIS A 338 8.29 -5.20 9.47
CA HIS A 338 6.93 -5.69 9.28
C HIS A 338 5.95 -4.54 9.45
N CYS A 339 5.18 -4.26 8.41
CA CYS A 339 4.14 -3.24 8.41
C CYS A 339 2.78 -3.90 8.20
N GLN A 340 1.95 -3.83 9.24
CA GLN A 340 0.57 -4.29 9.19
C GLN A 340 -0.33 -3.06 9.11
N GLY A 341 -1.11 -2.96 8.04
CA GLY A 341 -2.14 -1.95 7.95
C GLY A 341 -3.53 -2.54 8.10
N LEU A 342 -4.36 -1.77 8.81
CA LEU A 342 -5.78 -1.95 8.99
C LEU A 342 -6.50 -1.01 8.04
N ILE A 343 -7.48 -1.52 7.29
CA ILE A 343 -8.40 -0.70 6.48
C ILE A 343 -9.84 -1.02 6.80
N TRP A 344 -10.73 -0.06 6.55
CA TRP A 344 -12.17 -0.29 6.68
C TRP A 344 -13.01 0.49 5.68
N ASN A 345 -14.26 0.09 5.51
CA ASN A 345 -15.17 0.67 4.51
C ASN A 345 -15.82 2.00 4.98
N ASP A 346 -15.02 3.04 5.22
CA ASP A 346 -15.43 4.42 5.52
C ASP A 346 -14.72 5.44 4.60
N TRP A 347 -14.82 5.22 3.30
CA TRP A 347 -14.09 5.98 2.26
C TRP A 347 -14.79 7.23 1.74
N ALA A 348 -15.99 7.55 2.25
CA ALA A 348 -16.76 8.70 1.81
C ALA A 348 -17.45 9.40 2.98
N ALA A 349 -17.42 10.73 2.98
CA ALA A 349 -18.04 11.54 4.01
C ALA A 349 -19.56 11.31 4.12
N PRO A 350 -20.16 11.42 5.32
CA PRO A 350 -19.50 11.73 6.59
C PRO A 350 -18.74 10.54 7.17
N PHE A 351 -17.49 10.79 7.58
CA PHE A 351 -16.67 9.82 8.30
C PHE A 351 -17.16 9.72 9.75
N ASP A 352 -17.37 8.50 10.23
CA ASP A 352 -17.92 8.25 11.58
C ASP A 352 -17.21 7.15 12.34
N THR A 353 -16.19 6.55 11.73
CA THR A 353 -15.42 5.43 12.28
C THR A 353 -13.99 5.84 12.59
N ASP A 354 -13.59 5.64 13.84
CA ASP A 354 -12.24 5.91 14.37
C ASP A 354 -11.70 4.63 15.03
N LEU A 355 -10.70 4.01 14.42
CA LEU A 355 -10.10 2.76 14.89
C LEU A 355 -8.62 2.98 15.18
N ASP A 356 -8.15 2.47 16.31
CA ASP A 356 -6.71 2.43 16.60
C ASP A 356 -6.18 1.01 16.37
N LEU A 357 -4.94 0.91 15.88
CA LEU A 357 -4.22 -0.34 15.72
C LEU A 357 -3.06 -0.42 16.72
N TYR A 358 -2.94 -1.54 17.43
CA TYR A 358 -1.85 -1.80 18.35
C TYR A 358 -1.13 -3.10 17.99
N ALA A 359 0.21 -3.07 18.04
CA ALA A 359 1.05 -4.25 17.95
C ALA A 359 1.61 -4.61 19.33
N PHE A 360 1.47 -5.87 19.69
CA PHE A 360 1.93 -6.45 20.95
C PHE A 360 3.03 -7.45 20.70
N ARG A 361 3.99 -7.48 21.64
CA ARG A 361 4.93 -8.57 21.82
C ARG A 361 4.61 -9.28 23.14
N TRP A 362 4.50 -10.59 23.10
CA TRP A 362 4.18 -11.42 24.25
C TRP A 362 5.46 -11.96 24.90
N ASN A 363 5.83 -11.40 26.06
CA ASN A 363 7.02 -11.81 26.79
C ASN A 363 6.61 -12.56 28.07
N ASN A 364 6.84 -13.88 28.11
CA ASN A 364 6.62 -14.73 29.28
C ASN A 364 5.22 -14.58 29.92
N GLY A 365 4.17 -14.47 29.10
CA GLY A 365 2.80 -14.31 29.58
C GLY A 365 2.31 -12.87 29.72
N ASN A 366 3.15 -11.87 29.44
CA ASN A 366 2.80 -10.45 29.54
C ASN A 366 2.84 -9.77 28.17
N PRO A 367 1.72 -9.17 27.71
CA PRO A 367 1.72 -8.33 26.53
C PRO A 367 2.48 -7.03 26.80
N VAL A 368 3.30 -6.61 25.84
CA VAL A 368 3.95 -5.30 25.80
C VAL A 368 3.62 -4.67 24.46
N ILE A 369 3.12 -3.43 24.46
CA ILE A 369 2.93 -2.66 23.23
C ILE A 369 4.30 -2.34 22.64
N VAL A 370 4.50 -2.72 21.39
CA VAL A 370 5.74 -2.48 20.62
C VAL A 370 5.51 -1.58 19.41
N GLY A 371 4.26 -1.31 19.07
CA GLY A 371 3.87 -0.33 18.05
C GLY A 371 2.40 0.01 18.18
N ARG A 372 2.00 1.17 17.66
CA ARG A 372 0.62 1.65 17.68
C ARG A 372 0.39 2.71 16.62
N SER A 373 -0.86 2.87 16.23
CA SER A 373 -1.35 3.96 15.43
C SER A 373 -2.71 4.39 16.00
N GLU A 374 -2.79 5.65 16.40
CA GLU A 374 -3.90 6.22 17.19
C GLU A 374 -4.43 7.51 16.54
N THR A 375 -4.37 7.58 15.22
CA THR A 375 -4.82 8.73 14.42
C THR A 375 -6.31 9.00 14.67
N ASP A 376 -6.75 10.25 14.49
CA ASP A 376 -8.19 10.56 14.39
C ASP A 376 -8.65 10.39 12.92
N ASN A 377 -9.31 9.27 12.62
CA ASN A 377 -9.72 8.98 11.25
C ASN A 377 -10.95 9.78 10.80
N ILE A 378 -11.74 10.29 11.75
CA ILE A 378 -12.94 11.08 11.46
C ILE A 378 -12.54 12.46 10.94
N ASP A 379 -11.60 13.12 11.60
CA ASP A 379 -11.11 14.44 11.20
C ASP A 379 -10.29 14.39 9.89
N THR A 380 -9.59 13.27 9.66
CA THR A 380 -8.67 13.12 8.52
C THR A 380 -9.33 12.50 7.29
N GLY A 381 -10.45 11.81 7.44
CA GLY A 381 -11.15 11.12 6.35
C GLY A 381 -10.33 9.97 5.76
N ASN A 382 -9.44 9.39 6.56
CA ASN A 382 -8.51 8.34 6.14
C ASN A 382 -8.84 7.05 6.91
N PRO A 383 -9.58 6.09 6.31
CA PRO A 383 -10.03 4.88 6.99
C PRO A 383 -8.94 3.80 7.02
N THR A 384 -7.75 4.19 7.44
CA THR A 384 -6.56 3.34 7.50
C THR A 384 -5.73 3.61 8.74
N GLU A 385 -5.15 2.56 9.31
CA GLU A 385 -4.10 2.62 10.34
C GLU A 385 -2.93 1.73 9.90
N GLU A 386 -1.69 2.06 10.25
CA GLU A 386 -0.54 1.18 10.03
C GLU A 386 0.37 1.15 11.24
N VAL A 387 0.83 -0.05 11.58
CA VAL A 387 1.90 -0.23 12.56
C VAL A 387 3.04 -0.99 11.91
N CYS A 388 4.22 -0.36 11.93
CA CYS A 388 5.45 -0.98 11.50
C CYS A 388 6.36 -1.29 12.68
N LEU A 389 6.99 -2.47 12.68
CA LEU A 389 7.91 -2.89 13.73
C LEU A 389 9.02 -3.80 13.17
N TYR A 390 10.18 -3.75 13.82
CA TYR A 390 11.25 -4.72 13.60
C TYR A 390 11.09 -5.87 14.60
N THR A 391 11.13 -7.11 14.11
CA THR A 391 11.08 -8.33 14.94
C THR A 391 12.49 -8.76 15.34
N ASP A 392 13.13 -7.96 16.20
CA ASP A 392 14.51 -8.21 16.65
C ASP A 392 14.65 -9.33 17.70
N VAL A 393 13.52 -9.84 18.21
CA VAL A 393 13.45 -10.85 19.27
C VAL A 393 12.49 -11.95 18.85
N ASP A 394 12.88 -13.20 19.13
CA ASP A 394 12.07 -14.39 18.91
C ASP A 394 11.00 -14.54 20.03
N ASP A 395 9.98 -13.68 19.98
CA ASP A 395 8.80 -13.68 20.84
C ASP A 395 7.53 -13.82 19.96
N ALA A 396 6.37 -14.08 20.57
CA ALA A 396 5.10 -14.03 19.85
C ALA A 396 4.64 -12.58 19.66
N TYR A 397 4.19 -12.24 18.45
CA TYR A 397 3.63 -10.93 18.12
C TYR A 397 2.15 -11.05 17.76
N GLY A 398 1.37 -10.01 18.00
CA GLY A 398 -0.03 -9.97 17.60
C GLY A 398 -0.61 -8.57 17.57
N TYR A 399 -1.72 -8.42 16.86
CA TYR A 399 -2.36 -7.13 16.62
C TYR A 399 -3.72 -7.06 17.31
N ALA A 400 -4.06 -5.89 17.86
CA ALA A 400 -5.38 -5.61 18.41
C ALA A 400 -5.95 -4.32 17.86
N ILE A 401 -7.28 -4.26 17.74
CA ILE A 401 -8.01 -3.12 17.17
C ILE A 401 -8.94 -2.53 18.23
N ARG A 402 -8.74 -1.26 18.57
CA ARG A 402 -9.65 -0.50 19.43
C ARG A 402 -10.60 0.30 18.55
N ALA A 403 -11.89 0.26 18.88
CA ALA A 403 -12.88 1.17 18.31
C ALA A 403 -13.03 2.37 19.24
N LYS A 404 -12.42 3.52 18.89
CA LYS A 404 -12.59 4.78 19.64
C LYS A 404 -14.02 5.30 19.50
N THR A 405 -14.57 5.21 18.30
CA THR A 405 -16.01 5.31 18.06
C THR A 405 -16.59 3.94 17.77
N VAL A 406 -17.76 3.64 18.34
CA VAL A 406 -18.52 2.44 17.94
C VAL A 406 -19.45 2.87 16.81
N PRO A 407 -19.19 2.43 15.56
CA PRO A 407 -19.98 2.84 14.42
C PRO A 407 -21.41 2.32 14.54
N ALA A 408 -22.39 3.12 14.15
CA ALA A 408 -23.80 2.74 14.17
C ALA A 408 -24.18 1.80 13.01
N ARG A 409 -23.30 1.70 12.00
CA ARG A 409 -23.44 0.88 10.80
C ARG A 409 -22.48 -0.29 10.83
N THR A 410 -22.73 -1.29 9.97
CA THR A 410 -21.79 -2.39 9.76
C THR A 410 -20.52 -1.86 9.12
N ILE A 411 -19.39 -2.09 9.79
CA ILE A 411 -18.04 -1.87 9.26
C ILE A 411 -17.40 -3.21 8.92
N TRP A 412 -16.80 -3.28 7.74
CA TRP A 412 -15.91 -4.36 7.33
C TRP A 412 -14.48 -3.86 7.44
N ILE A 413 -13.63 -4.67 8.05
CA ILE A 413 -12.22 -4.38 8.27
C ILE A 413 -11.36 -5.40 7.54
N GLN A 414 -10.19 -4.98 7.09
CA GLN A 414 -9.19 -5.85 6.51
C GLN A 414 -7.80 -5.55 7.07
N PHE A 415 -6.96 -6.58 7.16
CA PHE A 415 -5.54 -6.49 7.46
C PHE A 415 -4.73 -6.87 6.23
N PHE A 416 -3.78 -6.02 5.86
CA PHE A 416 -2.80 -6.30 4.83
C PHE A 416 -1.39 -6.15 5.40
N GLU A 417 -0.53 -7.12 5.13
CA GLU A 417 0.91 -6.97 5.35
C GLU A 417 1.57 -6.37 4.11
N ARG A 418 2.33 -5.29 4.28
CA ARG A 418 2.91 -4.53 3.16
C ARG A 418 4.25 -5.03 2.65
N TYR A 419 5.02 -5.83 3.40
CA TYR A 419 6.42 -6.12 3.05
C TYR A 419 6.86 -7.59 3.08
N ALA A 420 6.41 -8.42 4.03
CA ALA A 420 7.05 -9.74 4.21
C ALA A 420 6.32 -10.91 3.54
N GLY A 421 5.01 -10.79 3.22
CA GLY A 421 4.23 -11.77 2.45
C GLY A 421 4.19 -13.21 2.99
N SER A 422 4.81 -13.45 4.15
CA SER A 422 5.17 -14.78 4.65
C SER A 422 4.74 -15.00 6.09
N LEU A 423 4.23 -13.95 6.74
CA LEU A 423 3.71 -14.02 8.08
C LEU A 423 2.22 -14.34 8.03
N GLY A 424 1.89 -15.60 8.27
CA GLY A 424 0.51 -15.97 8.50
C GLY A 424 -0.06 -15.25 9.72
N MET A 425 -1.38 -15.05 9.75
CA MET A 425 -2.10 -14.63 10.95
C MET A 425 -2.92 -15.80 11.52
N GLU A 426 -3.24 -15.77 12.82
CA GLU A 426 -4.07 -16.79 13.46
C GLU A 426 -5.48 -16.80 12.84
N TYR A 427 -6.01 -15.60 12.60
CA TYR A 427 -7.23 -15.37 11.86
C TYR A 427 -6.87 -14.81 10.49
N THR A 428 -7.21 -15.55 9.44
CA THR A 428 -6.96 -15.18 8.05
C THR A 428 -8.23 -15.24 7.22
N TYR A 429 -8.23 -14.55 6.10
CA TYR A 429 -9.27 -14.69 5.08
C TYR A 429 -8.65 -14.52 3.68
N PRO A 430 -8.14 -15.59 3.06
CA PRO A 430 -7.35 -15.44 1.83
C PRO A 430 -8.14 -15.09 0.56
N TYR A 431 -9.48 -15.20 0.58
CA TYR A 431 -10.28 -15.11 -0.65
C TYR A 431 -10.43 -13.71 -1.25
N SER A 432 -10.05 -12.68 -0.50
CA SER A 432 -10.16 -11.26 -0.89
C SER A 432 -8.86 -10.50 -0.67
N SER A 433 -7.72 -11.21 -0.59
CA SER A 433 -6.39 -10.63 -0.40
C SER A 433 -5.85 -9.97 -1.68
N ASN A 434 -6.67 -9.16 -2.34
CA ASN A 434 -6.31 -8.45 -3.56
C ASN A 434 -5.83 -7.04 -3.20
N SER A 435 -4.73 -6.58 -3.79
CA SER A 435 -4.24 -5.22 -3.64
C SER A 435 -4.37 -4.43 -4.94
N SER A 436 -4.48 -3.10 -4.84
CA SER A 436 -4.52 -2.25 -6.03
C SER A 436 -3.23 -2.41 -6.85
N PRO A 437 -3.26 -2.45 -8.19
CA PRO A 437 -4.40 -2.17 -9.06
C PRO A 437 -5.22 -3.42 -9.49
N SER A 438 -5.05 -4.59 -8.85
CA SER A 438 -5.79 -5.80 -9.23
C SER A 438 -7.30 -5.72 -9.03
N THR A 439 -7.75 -4.73 -8.28
CA THR A 439 -9.16 -4.42 -8.05
C THR A 439 -9.80 -3.65 -9.20
N ALA A 440 -9.01 -3.20 -10.18
CA ALA A 440 -9.52 -2.56 -11.39
C ALA A 440 -10.53 -3.45 -12.13
N LEU A 441 -11.56 -2.82 -12.69
CA LEU A 441 -12.69 -3.51 -13.32
C LEU A 441 -12.32 -4.13 -14.69
N TYR A 442 -11.28 -3.60 -15.33
CA TYR A 442 -10.88 -3.97 -16.69
C TYR A 442 -9.45 -4.49 -16.81
N ALA A 443 -8.79 -4.79 -15.69
CA ALA A 443 -7.44 -5.35 -15.66
C ALA A 443 -7.39 -6.87 -15.86
#